data_AF-A0A947R192-F1
#
_entry.id   AF-A0A947R192-F1
#
_cell.length_a   1.000
_cell.length_b   1.000
_cell.length_c   1.000
_cell.angle_alpha   90.00
_cell.angle_beta   90.00
_cell.angle_gamma   90.00
#
_symmetry.space_group_name_H-M   'P 1'
#
loop_
_entity.id
_entity.type
_entity.pdbx_description
1 polymer ?
#
loop_
_entity_poly.entity_id
_entity_poly.type
_entity_poly.pdbx_seq_one_letter_code
_entity_poly.pdbx_strand_id
1 'polypeptide(L)'
;MEAFTIFQQIDNGAVHYKDHSDSLPGIKWMKHPSFHGIHLKHMIRGKDTGHIFSSHLVKIGPGCCLEMHCHENHLELHEVIEGDGFCQLIENRFDYRPGKMAVIPEKESHLVQAGGNGLILLAKFFPAML
;
A
#
# COMPACT_ATOMS: atom_id res chain seq x y z
N MET A 1 0.62 8.63 28.03
CA MET A 1 0.36 9.15 26.68
C MET A 1 0.50 7.96 25.75
N GLU A 2 -0.55 7.55 25.04
CA GLU A 2 -0.41 6.45 24.08
C GLU A 2 0.44 6.95 22.89
N ALA A 3 1.42 6.15 22.50
CA ALA A 3 2.23 6.46 21.33
C ALA A 3 1.44 6.12 20.06
N PHE A 4 1.37 7.05 19.11
CA PHE A 4 0.78 6.79 17.80
C PHE A 4 1.54 5.68 17.06
N THR A 5 0.81 4.81 16.37
CA THR A 5 1.40 3.81 15.46
C THR A 5 2.08 4.51 14.27
N ILE A 6 2.99 3.80 13.58
CA ILE A 6 3.62 4.33 12.35
C ILE A 6 2.56 4.72 11.33
N PHE A 7 1.53 3.89 11.16
CA PHE A 7 0.40 4.20 10.30
C PHE A 7 -0.29 5.51 10.70
N GLN A 8 -0.63 5.70 11.97
CA GLN A 8 -1.26 6.94 12.44
C GLN A 8 -0.37 8.16 12.25
N GLN A 9 0.94 8.02 12.43
CA GLN A 9 1.89 9.10 12.19
C GLN A 9 1.95 9.48 10.70
N ILE A 10 1.92 8.49 9.80
CA ILE A 10 1.88 8.73 8.35
C ILE A 10 0.52 9.31 7.94
N ASP A 11 -0.60 8.70 8.33
CA ASP A 11 -1.95 9.12 7.90
C ASP A 11 -2.32 10.54 8.36
N ASN A 12 -1.71 11.00 9.47
CA ASN A 12 -1.82 12.37 9.99
C ASN A 12 -0.69 13.31 9.53
N GLY A 13 0.23 12.83 8.70
CA GLY A 13 1.39 13.57 8.25
C GLY A 13 1.15 14.40 7.00
N ALA A 14 2.22 14.63 6.24
CA ALA A 14 2.21 15.36 4.99
C ALA A 14 3.24 14.77 4.01
N VAL A 15 3.01 15.00 2.72
CA VAL A 15 4.04 14.85 1.69
C VAL A 15 4.61 16.22 1.37
N HIS A 16 5.93 16.35 1.42
CA HIS A 16 6.62 17.59 1.07
C HIS A 16 7.23 17.48 -0.32
N TYR A 17 6.92 18.45 -1.17
CA TYR A 17 7.50 18.63 -2.50
C TYR A 17 8.45 19.83 -2.48
N LYS A 18 9.11 20.10 -3.61
CA LYS A 18 10.02 21.25 -3.75
C LYS A 18 9.31 22.59 -3.52
N ASP A 19 8.07 22.70 -3.96
CA ASP A 19 7.31 23.95 -4.10
C ASP A 19 6.01 24.00 -3.27
N HIS A 20 5.54 22.86 -2.77
CA HIS A 20 4.32 22.77 -1.97
C HIS A 20 4.36 21.59 -0.98
N SER A 21 3.29 21.42 -0.21
CA SER A 21 3.11 20.27 0.66
C SER A 21 1.64 19.88 0.72
N ASP A 22 1.38 18.58 0.68
CA ASP A 22 0.03 18.03 0.74
C ASP A 22 -0.20 17.39 2.10
N SER A 23 -1.26 17.85 2.79
CA SER A 23 -1.66 17.30 4.08
C SER A 23 -2.39 15.97 3.87
N LEU A 24 -1.88 14.89 4.46
CA LEU A 24 -2.46 13.55 4.31
C LEU A 24 -3.86 13.44 4.94
N PRO A 25 -4.20 14.05 6.09
CA PRO A 25 -5.58 14.12 6.58
C PRO A 25 -6.60 14.64 5.57
N GLY A 26 -6.19 15.53 4.65
CA GLY A 26 -7.05 16.08 3.61
C GLY A 26 -7.33 15.12 2.45
N ILE A 27 -6.53 14.07 2.29
CA ILE A 27 -6.69 13.09 1.22
C ILE A 27 -7.67 12.00 1.66
N LYS A 28 -8.72 11.80 0.86
CA LYS A 28 -9.78 10.82 1.16
C LYS A 28 -9.32 9.39 0.92
N TRP A 29 -9.71 8.50 1.82
CA TRP A 29 -9.74 7.06 1.58
C TRP A 29 -10.84 6.73 0.57
N MET A 30 -10.51 5.87 -0.38
CA MET A 30 -11.42 5.40 -1.43
C MET A 30 -11.54 3.88 -1.33
N LYS A 31 -12.73 3.33 -1.56
CA LYS A 31 -12.88 1.87 -1.68
C LYS A 31 -12.16 1.40 -2.95
N HIS A 32 -11.49 0.25 -2.88
CA HIS A 32 -10.97 -0.38 -4.08
C HIS A 32 -12.15 -0.74 -5.00
N PRO A 33 -12.09 -0.46 -6.31
CA PRO A 33 -13.21 -0.69 -7.21
C PRO A 33 -13.56 -2.18 -7.34
N SER A 34 -12.56 -3.06 -7.23
CA SER A 34 -12.72 -4.50 -7.49
C SER A 34 -12.65 -5.39 -6.25
N PHE A 35 -12.07 -4.94 -5.14
CA PHE A 35 -11.72 -5.81 -4.01
C PHE A 35 -12.45 -5.38 -2.75
N HIS A 36 -13.24 -6.29 -2.19
CA HIS A 36 -14.04 -6.03 -0.99
C HIS A 36 -13.15 -5.80 0.24
N GLY A 37 -13.54 -4.83 1.08
CA GLY A 37 -12.83 -4.54 2.33
C GLY A 37 -11.50 -3.82 2.15
N ILE A 38 -11.13 -3.48 0.91
CA ILE A 38 -9.88 -2.78 0.59
C ILE A 38 -10.17 -1.28 0.41
N HIS A 39 -9.33 -0.46 1.02
CA HIS A 39 -9.37 0.98 0.86
C HIS A 39 -7.99 1.51 0.48
N LEU A 40 -7.96 2.48 -0.43
CA LEU A 40 -6.76 3.11 -0.95
C LEU A 40 -6.74 4.58 -0.57
N LYS A 41 -5.56 5.10 -0.28
CA LYS A 41 -5.29 6.52 -0.15
C LYS A 41 -4.03 6.85 -0.95
N HIS A 42 -4.26 7.48 -2.10
CA HIS A 42 -3.21 7.84 -3.05
C HIS A 42 -2.45 9.07 -2.56
N MET A 43 -1.34 8.84 -1.85
CA MET A 43 -0.53 9.90 -1.24
C MET A 43 0.35 10.62 -2.26
N ILE A 44 0.97 9.85 -3.17
CA ILE A 44 1.83 10.35 -4.24
C ILE A 44 1.38 9.67 -5.53
N ARG A 45 1.04 10.47 -6.55
CA ARG A 45 0.60 10.02 -7.87
C ARG A 45 1.67 10.34 -8.92
N GLY A 46 1.55 9.75 -10.10
CA GLY A 46 2.51 9.91 -11.20
C GLY A 46 2.70 11.35 -11.64
N LYS A 47 1.63 12.17 -11.65
CA LYS A 47 1.76 13.61 -11.95
C LYS A 47 2.70 14.35 -10.98
N ASP A 48 2.85 13.83 -9.76
CA ASP A 48 3.66 14.46 -8.70
C ASP A 48 5.15 14.09 -8.82
N THR A 49 5.47 13.04 -9.58
CA THR A 49 6.84 12.49 -9.71
C THR A 49 7.32 12.42 -11.17
N GLY A 50 6.64 13.07 -12.11
CA GLY A 50 6.94 12.92 -13.54
C GLY A 50 6.82 11.46 -14.02
N HIS A 51 5.85 10.71 -13.49
CA HIS A 51 5.56 9.30 -13.78
C HIS A 51 6.64 8.29 -13.36
N ILE A 52 7.66 8.72 -12.60
CA ILE A 52 8.74 7.84 -12.11
C ILE A 52 8.24 6.84 -11.05
N PHE A 53 7.42 7.26 -10.08
CA PHE A 53 6.84 6.36 -9.09
C PHE A 53 5.52 6.89 -8.52
N SER A 54 4.78 6.02 -7.86
CA SER A 54 3.61 6.40 -7.05
C SER A 54 3.71 5.74 -5.69
N SER A 55 3.04 6.29 -4.68
CA SER A 55 3.01 5.72 -3.32
C SER A 55 1.61 5.85 -2.74
N HIS A 56 1.08 4.72 -2.28
CA HIS A 56 -0.30 4.61 -1.81
C HIS A 56 -0.32 3.95 -0.45
N LEU A 57 -1.17 4.44 0.44
CA LEU A 57 -1.58 3.67 1.61
C LEU A 57 -2.68 2.71 1.17
N VAL A 58 -2.53 1.45 1.53
CA VAL A 58 -3.50 0.38 1.25
C VAL A 58 -3.94 -0.22 2.57
N LYS A 59 -5.24 -0.17 2.84
CA LYS A 59 -5.87 -0.76 4.02
C LYS A 59 -6.69 -1.97 3.62
N ILE A 60 -6.30 -3.12 4.12
CA ILE A 60 -6.99 -4.40 3.95
C ILE A 60 -7.73 -4.70 5.24
N GLY A 61 -9.06 -4.80 5.19
CA GLY A 61 -9.88 -5.12 6.35
C GLY A 61 -9.55 -6.50 6.95
N PRO A 62 -9.89 -6.76 8.23
CA PRO A 62 -9.74 -8.06 8.85
C PRO A 62 -10.29 -9.20 7.99
N GLY A 63 -9.49 -10.24 7.76
CA GLY A 63 -9.85 -11.40 6.94
C GLY A 63 -10.10 -11.10 5.45
N CYS A 64 -9.95 -9.86 5.00
CA CYS A 64 -10.13 -9.49 3.59
C CYS A 64 -8.89 -9.82 2.76
N CYS A 65 -9.09 -9.91 1.45
CA CYS A 65 -8.08 -10.31 0.50
C CYS A 65 -7.96 -9.30 -0.65
N LEU A 66 -6.74 -8.88 -0.95
CA LEU A 66 -6.36 -8.44 -2.29
C LEU A 66 -6.12 -9.72 -3.08
N GLU A 67 -7.17 -10.17 -3.78
CA GLU A 67 -7.15 -11.43 -4.53
C GLU A 67 -6.05 -11.44 -5.61
N MET A 68 -5.76 -12.61 -6.15
CA MET A 68 -4.67 -12.80 -7.12
C MET A 68 -4.77 -11.81 -8.28
N HIS A 69 -3.75 -10.98 -8.45
CA HIS A 69 -3.68 -9.99 -9.52
C HIS A 69 -2.23 -9.77 -9.98
N CYS A 70 -2.07 -9.02 -11.06
CA CYS A 70 -0.80 -8.82 -11.74
C CYS A 70 -0.70 -7.36 -12.21
N HIS A 71 0.50 -6.79 -12.11
CA HIS A 71 0.83 -5.51 -12.73
C HIS A 71 1.76 -5.73 -13.92
N GLU A 72 1.21 -5.57 -15.13
CA GLU A 72 1.92 -5.89 -16.38
C GLU A 72 3.17 -5.04 -16.65
N ASN A 73 3.15 -3.78 -16.17
CA ASN A 73 4.13 -2.76 -16.52
C ASN A 73 4.70 -2.05 -15.28
N HIS A 74 4.54 -2.62 -14.08
CA HIS A 74 5.02 -1.99 -12.86
C HIS A 74 5.73 -2.99 -11.96
N LEU A 75 6.95 -2.63 -11.54
CA LEU A 75 7.56 -3.16 -10.34
C LEU A 75 6.81 -2.59 -9.14
N GLU A 76 6.50 -3.44 -8.17
CA GLU A 76 5.81 -3.03 -6.95
C GLU A 76 6.64 -3.31 -5.69
N LEU A 77 6.57 -2.40 -4.74
CA LEU A 77 7.14 -2.56 -3.40
C LEU A 77 6.02 -2.44 -2.37
N HIS A 78 5.84 -3.50 -1.60
CA HIS A 78 5.03 -3.49 -0.38
C HIS A 78 5.91 -3.26 0.84
N GLU A 79 5.48 -2.35 1.72
CA GLU A 79 6.06 -2.15 3.05
C GLU A 79 4.93 -2.24 4.09
N VAL A 80 4.99 -3.25 4.97
CA VAL A 80 3.97 -3.46 5.99
C VAL A 80 4.24 -2.52 7.17
N ILE A 81 3.27 -1.69 7.52
CA ILE A 81 3.40 -0.69 8.59
C ILE A 81 2.45 -0.92 9.78
N GLU A 82 1.40 -1.71 9.63
CA GLU A 82 0.48 -2.11 10.71
C GLU A 82 -0.26 -3.42 10.35
N GLY A 83 -0.68 -4.18 11.35
CA GLY A 83 -1.51 -5.38 11.18
C GLY A 83 -0.73 -6.67 10.91
N ASP A 84 -1.43 -7.70 10.44
CA ASP A 84 -0.86 -9.01 10.17
C ASP A 84 -1.55 -9.71 8.98
N GLY A 85 -0.86 -10.67 8.37
CA GLY A 85 -1.36 -11.40 7.21
C GLY A 85 -0.26 -12.15 6.48
N PHE A 86 -0.45 -12.38 5.19
CA PHE A 86 0.59 -12.90 4.31
C PHE A 86 0.48 -12.34 2.90
N CYS A 87 1.60 -12.30 2.20
CA CYS A 87 1.65 -12.16 0.75
C CYS A 87 2.04 -13.49 0.13
N GLN A 88 1.42 -13.79 -1.01
CA GLN A 88 1.73 -14.96 -1.80
C GLN A 88 2.07 -14.54 -3.23
N LEU A 89 3.29 -14.86 -3.65
CA LEU A 89 3.72 -14.91 -5.05
C LEU A 89 3.46 -16.33 -5.59
N ILE A 90 3.71 -16.58 -6.87
CA ILE A 90 3.41 -17.88 -7.50
C ILE A 90 4.07 -19.04 -6.73
N GLU A 91 5.35 -18.89 -6.38
CA GLU A 91 6.13 -19.96 -5.76
C GLU A 91 6.32 -19.81 -4.25
N ASN A 92 6.09 -18.61 -3.72
CA ASN A 92 6.52 -18.25 -2.37
C ASN A 92 5.40 -17.59 -1.58
N ARG A 93 5.36 -17.88 -0.28
CA ARG A 93 4.48 -17.23 0.68
C ARG A 93 5.30 -16.63 1.81
N PHE A 94 4.98 -15.40 2.18
CA PHE A 94 5.69 -14.63 3.19
C PHE A 94 4.71 -14.10 4.23
N ASP A 95 5.05 -14.25 5.51
CA ASP A 95 4.28 -13.62 6.57
C ASP A 95 4.45 -12.09 6.51
N TYR A 96 3.32 -11.38 6.51
CA TYR A 96 3.27 -9.93 6.58
C TYR A 96 2.97 -9.48 8.00
N ARG A 97 3.86 -8.65 8.53
CA ARG A 97 3.78 -7.96 9.82
C ARG A 97 4.67 -6.71 9.76
N PRO A 98 4.54 -5.73 10.67
CA PRO A 98 5.28 -4.48 10.58
C PRO A 98 6.79 -4.70 10.43
N GLY A 99 7.40 -3.98 9.48
CA GLY A 99 8.81 -4.10 9.12
C GLY A 99 9.13 -5.20 8.10
N LYS A 100 8.13 -5.94 7.60
CA LYS A 100 8.27 -6.82 6.44
C LYS A 100 8.01 -6.05 5.15
N MET A 101 8.72 -6.47 4.10
CA MET A 101 8.61 -5.89 2.77
C MET A 101 8.57 -7.02 1.74
N ALA A 102 7.97 -6.76 0.58
CA ALA A 102 8.14 -7.60 -0.60
C ALA A 102 8.37 -6.72 -1.83
N VAL A 103 9.33 -7.14 -2.65
CA VAL A 103 9.50 -6.61 -4.00
C VAL A 103 8.80 -7.59 -4.93
N ILE A 104 7.86 -7.08 -5.71
CA ILE A 104 7.01 -7.85 -6.62
C ILE A 104 7.41 -7.44 -8.04
N PRO A 105 8.05 -8.35 -8.79
CA PRO A 105 8.44 -8.08 -10.17
C PRO A 105 7.25 -7.76 -11.07
N GLU A 106 7.51 -7.04 -12.16
CA GLU A 106 6.56 -6.90 -13.26
C GLU A 106 6.07 -8.28 -13.70
N LYS A 107 4.77 -8.38 -14.03
CA LYS A 107 4.11 -9.60 -14.51
C LYS A 107 4.01 -10.74 -13.49
N GLU A 108 4.51 -10.54 -12.27
CA GLU A 108 4.38 -11.53 -11.20
C GLU A 108 2.98 -11.44 -10.58
N SER A 109 2.23 -12.53 -10.68
CA SER A 109 0.93 -12.63 -10.02
C SER A 109 1.11 -12.78 -8.52
N HIS A 110 0.35 -12.02 -7.76
CA HIS A 110 0.43 -12.05 -6.31
C HIS A 110 -0.92 -11.79 -5.63
N LEU A 111 -0.99 -12.20 -4.36
CA LEU A 111 -2.16 -12.06 -3.49
C LEU A 111 -1.72 -11.58 -2.12
N VAL A 112 -2.53 -10.76 -1.46
CA VAL A 112 -2.33 -10.39 -0.06
C VAL A 112 -3.58 -10.70 0.76
N GLN A 113 -3.41 -11.49 1.81
CA GLN A 113 -4.48 -11.85 2.73
C GLN A 113 -4.20 -11.21 4.09
N ALA A 114 -5.13 -10.41 4.60
CA ALA A 114 -5.06 -9.91 5.96
C ALA A 114 -5.52 -10.97 6.98
N GLY A 115 -4.89 -10.96 8.14
CA GLY A 115 -5.30 -11.71 9.32
C GLY A 115 -6.40 -10.99 10.12
N GLY A 116 -6.51 -11.33 11.40
CA GLY A 116 -7.61 -10.86 12.26
C GLY A 116 -7.54 -9.37 12.60
N ASN A 117 -6.35 -8.76 12.58
CA ASN A 117 -6.20 -7.34 12.88
C ASN A 117 -6.27 -6.44 11.63
N GLY A 118 -6.53 -7.01 10.45
CA GLY A 118 -6.37 -6.31 9.19
C GLY A 118 -4.90 -6.07 8.85
N LEU A 119 -4.65 -5.29 7.80
CA LEU A 119 -3.29 -4.99 7.32
C LEU A 119 -3.22 -3.61 6.69
N ILE A 120 -2.15 -2.87 6.99
CA ILE A 120 -1.84 -1.59 6.34
C ILE A 120 -0.49 -1.68 5.65
N LEU A 121 -0.49 -1.35 4.35
CA LEU A 121 0.68 -1.33 3.50
C LEU A 121 0.95 0.08 2.99
N LEU A 122 2.23 0.39 2.81
CA LEU A 122 2.66 1.31 1.76
C LEU A 122 2.93 0.48 0.50
N ALA A 123 2.19 0.76 -0.57
CA ALA A 123 2.41 0.17 -1.87
C ALA A 123 3.01 1.23 -2.80
N LYS A 124 4.13 0.91 -3.44
CA LYS A 124 4.80 1.79 -4.40
C LYS A 124 4.96 1.11 -5.73
N PHE A 125 4.72 1.86 -6.80
CA PHE A 125 4.80 1.35 -8.17
C PHE A 125 5.85 2.12 -8.95
N PHE A 126 6.63 1.39 -9.74
CA PHE A 126 7.67 1.91 -10.62
C PHE A 126 7.51 1.27 -12.02
N PRO A 127 7.22 2.05 -13.09
CA PRO A 127 6.81 3.45 -13.10
C PRO A 127 5.52 3.71 -12.31
N ALA A 128 5.11 4.97 -12.21
CA ALA A 128 3.95 5.35 -11.41
C ALA A 128 2.64 4.69 -11.90
N MET A 129 1.84 4.20 -10.94
CA MET A 129 0.46 3.80 -11.16
C MET A 129 -0.47 4.93 -10.67
N LEU A 130 -1.30 5.45 -11.59
CA LEU A 130 -2.17 6.65 -11.46
C LEU A 130 -1.43 7.98 -11.47
#